data_AF-A0A8T9MW65-F1
#
_entry.id   AF-A0A8T9MW65-F1
#
_cell.length_a   1.000
_cell.length_b   1.000
_cell.length_c   1.000
_cell.angle_alpha   90.00
_cell.angle_beta   90.00
_cell.angle_gamma   90.00
#
_symmetry.space_group_name_H-M   'P 1'
#
loop_
_entity.id
_entity.type
_entity.pdbx_description
1 polymer ?
#
loop_
_entity_poly.entity_id
_entity_poly.type
_entity_poly.pdbx_seq_one_letter_code
_entity_poly.pdbx_strand_id
1 'polypeptide(L)'
;MIGNAGAVFINRSSRKDIDPINTAIAQTLQQGGNICFFPEARTSLGNGVLPLKAALFESALLARAPVQAIALRYYDAHGRRSEAVSFADASLPVSLWRILRMPRIVVRADFAEAIAFAADRFAVKTQVEDFLRRQVLSDSPAPERVLPGQGER
;
A
#
# COMPACT_ATOMS: atom_id res chain seq x y z
N MET A 1 -18.02 -3.96 9.74
CA MET A 1 -18.41 -4.25 8.35
C MET A 1 -17.18 -4.30 7.44
N ILE A 2 -16.49 -5.45 7.35
CA ILE A 2 -15.48 -5.78 6.30
C ILE A 2 -15.63 -7.25 5.83
N GLY A 3 -16.46 -8.07 6.50
CA GLY A 3 -16.58 -9.52 6.25
C GLY A 3 -17.16 -9.95 4.90
N ASN A 4 -17.79 -9.06 4.14
CA ASN A 4 -18.43 -9.42 2.86
C ASN A 4 -17.50 -9.31 1.64
N ALA A 5 -16.22 -8.97 1.83
CA ALA A 5 -15.25 -8.79 0.75
C ALA A 5 -14.13 -9.85 0.70
N GLY A 6 -14.24 -10.95 1.47
CA GLY A 6 -13.18 -11.99 1.50
C GLY A 6 -11.85 -11.48 2.05
N ALA A 7 -11.89 -10.53 3.00
CA ALA A 7 -10.69 -9.91 3.54
C ALA A 7 -9.87 -10.90 4.39
N VAL A 8 -8.68 -11.24 3.93
CA VAL A 8 -7.68 -11.99 4.72
C VAL A 8 -7.01 -11.01 5.69
N PHE A 9 -7.27 -11.17 6.98
CA PHE A 9 -6.65 -10.35 8.03
C PHE A 9 -5.28 -10.93 8.42
N ILE A 10 -4.22 -10.17 8.16
CA ILE A 10 -2.84 -10.53 8.49
C ILE A 10 -2.51 -10.00 9.90
N ASN A 11 -2.27 -10.89 10.86
CA ASN A 11 -1.79 -10.51 12.19
C ASN A 11 -0.28 -10.22 12.16
N ARG A 12 0.10 -8.94 12.33
CA ARG A 12 1.48 -8.43 12.13
C ARG A 12 2.42 -8.66 13.32
N SER A 13 1.92 -9.21 14.43
CA SER A 13 2.64 -9.26 15.71
C SER A 13 3.53 -10.50 15.87
N SER A 14 3.36 -11.53 15.03
CA SER A 14 4.14 -12.77 15.12
C SER A 14 5.04 -12.92 13.90
N ARG A 15 6.34 -12.62 14.08
CA ARG A 15 7.37 -12.90 13.07
C ARG A 15 7.55 -14.41 12.80
N LYS A 16 6.99 -15.28 13.65
CA LYS A 16 7.04 -16.74 13.52
C LYS A 16 5.90 -17.33 12.67
N ASP A 17 4.90 -16.54 12.29
CA ASP A 17 3.68 -17.03 11.60
C ASP A 17 3.52 -16.46 10.18
N ILE A 18 4.61 -16.15 9.48
CA ILE A 18 4.56 -15.63 8.10
C ILE A 18 4.17 -16.74 7.10
N ASP A 19 4.67 -17.95 7.27
CA ASP A 19 4.44 -19.06 6.33
C ASP A 19 2.96 -19.53 6.29
N PRO A 20 2.27 -19.69 7.44
CA PRO A 20 0.83 -19.98 7.43
C PRO A 20 0.00 -18.88 6.74
N ILE A 21 0.38 -17.62 6.93
CA ILE A 21 -0.30 -16.48 6.30
C ILE A 21 -0.10 -16.50 4.78
N ASN A 22 1.13 -16.70 4.33
CA ASN A 22 1.43 -16.81 2.91
C ASN A 22 0.70 -17.97 2.25
N THR A 23 0.57 -19.10 2.96
CA THR A 23 -0.20 -20.27 2.50
C THR A 23 -1.69 -19.94 2.37
N ALA A 24 -2.29 -19.28 3.36
CA ALA A 24 -3.70 -18.89 3.31
C ALA A 24 -4.00 -17.88 2.18
N ILE A 25 -3.10 -16.92 1.97
CA ILE A 25 -3.18 -15.98 0.83
C ILE A 25 -3.08 -16.75 -0.49
N ALA A 26 -2.12 -17.67 -0.61
CA ALA A 26 -1.94 -18.46 -1.82
C ALA A 26 -3.17 -19.32 -2.15
N GLN A 27 -3.77 -19.97 -1.14
CA GLN A 27 -5.01 -20.73 -1.32
C GLN A 27 -6.17 -19.85 -1.80
N THR A 28 -6.31 -18.65 -1.23
CA THR A 28 -7.36 -17.70 -1.66
C THR A 28 -7.18 -17.29 -3.12
N LEU A 29 -5.94 -17.01 -3.53
CA LEU A 29 -5.60 -16.68 -4.92
C LEU A 29 -5.88 -17.85 -5.87
N GLN A 30 -5.54 -19.09 -5.46
CA GLN A 30 -5.80 -20.31 -6.26
C GLN A 30 -7.29 -20.61 -6.42
N GLN A 31 -8.12 -20.20 -5.46
CA GLN A 31 -9.59 -20.31 -5.53
C GLN A 31 -10.23 -19.22 -6.41
N GLY A 32 -9.44 -18.37 -7.08
CA GLY A 32 -9.91 -17.26 -7.90
C GLY A 32 -10.26 -15.99 -7.11
N GLY A 33 -9.89 -15.94 -5.82
CA GLY A 33 -10.01 -14.75 -5.00
C GLY A 33 -8.95 -13.69 -5.36
N ASN A 34 -9.22 -12.44 -4.99
CA ASN A 34 -8.30 -11.32 -5.18
C ASN A 34 -7.78 -10.82 -3.83
N ILE A 35 -6.50 -10.46 -3.77
CA ILE A 35 -5.87 -9.95 -2.55
C ILE A 35 -5.25 -8.59 -2.83
N CYS A 36 -5.62 -7.60 -2.02
CA CYS A 36 -5.04 -6.27 -2.02
C CYS A 36 -4.35 -6.01 -0.68
N PHE A 37 -3.12 -5.51 -0.72
CA PHE A 37 -2.36 -5.19 0.48
C PHE A 37 -1.47 -3.97 0.28
N PHE A 38 -1.09 -3.35 1.41
CA PHE A 38 -0.13 -2.24 1.44
C PHE A 38 1.26 -2.77 1.82
N PRO A 39 2.20 -2.85 0.87
CA PRO A 39 3.48 -3.53 1.07
C PRO A 39 4.43 -2.84 2.07
N GLU A 40 4.19 -1.56 2.38
CA GLU A 40 4.94 -0.76 3.37
C GLU A 40 4.65 -1.17 4.83
N ALA A 41 3.53 -1.87 5.07
CA ALA A 41 3.05 -2.31 6.38
C ALA A 41 2.96 -1.21 7.46
N ARG A 42 3.00 0.06 7.06
CA ARG A 42 2.85 1.28 7.87
C ARG A 42 2.09 2.32 7.05
N THR A 43 1.49 3.28 7.74
CA THR A 43 0.90 4.46 7.11
C THR A 43 1.99 5.53 6.96
N SER A 44 2.19 6.02 5.74
CA SER A 44 3.11 7.11 5.41
C SER A 44 2.34 8.40 5.08
N LEU A 45 3.05 9.51 4.92
CA LEU A 45 2.45 10.78 4.48
C LEU A 45 2.07 10.77 2.99
N GLY A 46 2.58 9.81 2.21
CA GLY A 46 2.28 9.67 0.78
C GLY A 46 3.14 10.54 -0.15
N ASN A 47 4.23 11.12 0.38
CA ASN A 47 5.24 11.89 -0.38
C ASN A 47 6.38 11.02 -0.94
N GLY A 48 6.46 9.77 -0.52
CA GLY A 48 7.46 8.82 -0.99
C GLY A 48 7.00 7.39 -0.72
N VAL A 49 7.86 6.44 -1.06
CA VAL A 49 7.58 5.00 -0.93
C VAL A 49 8.52 4.42 0.12
N LEU A 50 7.96 3.80 1.15
CA LEU A 50 8.74 3.08 2.16
C LEU A 50 9.24 1.74 1.60
N PRO A 51 10.27 1.11 2.20
CA PRO A 51 10.71 -0.21 1.78
C PRO A 51 9.58 -1.24 1.82
N LEU A 52 9.40 -1.99 0.73
CA LEU A 52 8.35 -3.00 0.65
C LEU A 52 8.80 -4.30 1.32
N LYS A 53 7.87 -4.95 2.00
CA LYS A 53 8.11 -6.28 2.58
C LYS A 53 7.97 -7.37 1.52
N ALA A 54 9.09 -8.02 1.19
CA ALA A 54 9.17 -9.09 0.19
C ALA A 54 8.30 -10.32 0.51
N ALA A 55 8.06 -10.59 1.80
CA ALA A 55 7.38 -11.80 2.27
C ALA A 55 5.97 -11.96 1.69
N LEU A 56 5.26 -10.88 1.36
CA LEU A 56 3.91 -10.96 0.80
C LEU A 56 3.90 -11.32 -0.68
N PHE A 57 4.95 -10.96 -1.43
CA PHE A 57 5.07 -11.34 -2.84
C PHE A 57 5.29 -12.85 -3.02
N GLU A 58 5.84 -13.51 -2.01
CA GLU A 58 6.01 -14.97 -2.00
C GLU A 58 4.68 -15.72 -2.11
N SER A 59 3.61 -15.20 -1.51
CA SER A 59 2.27 -15.79 -1.65
C SER A 59 1.75 -15.76 -3.09
N ALA A 60 2.04 -14.68 -3.82
CA ALA A 60 1.69 -14.56 -5.24
C ALA A 60 2.51 -15.54 -6.10
N LEU A 61 3.78 -15.75 -5.76
CA LEU A 61 4.62 -16.76 -6.41
C LEU A 61 4.08 -18.17 -6.18
N LEU A 62 3.74 -18.53 -4.93
CA LEU A 62 3.17 -19.84 -4.58
C LEU A 62 1.86 -20.12 -5.31
N ALA A 63 1.02 -19.09 -5.47
CA ALA A 63 -0.24 -19.19 -6.21
C ALA A 63 -0.09 -19.09 -7.73
N ARG A 64 1.10 -18.76 -8.25
CA ARG A 64 1.33 -18.36 -9.65
C ARG A 64 0.37 -17.25 -10.12
N ALA A 65 0.05 -16.33 -9.21
CA ALA A 65 -0.87 -15.23 -9.47
C ALA A 65 -0.12 -14.02 -10.06
N PRO A 66 -0.74 -13.27 -11.00
CA PRO A 66 -0.19 -12.00 -11.46
C PRO A 66 -0.20 -10.96 -10.34
N VAL A 67 0.77 -10.05 -10.37
CA VAL A 67 0.89 -8.95 -9.41
C VAL A 67 0.73 -7.63 -10.15
N GLN A 68 -0.22 -6.79 -9.72
CA GLN A 68 -0.42 -5.46 -10.28
C GLN A 68 -0.21 -4.39 -9.21
N ALA A 69 0.73 -3.47 -9.47
CA ALA A 69 0.96 -2.33 -8.60
C ALA A 69 -0.03 -1.20 -8.90
N ILE A 70 -0.52 -0.56 -7.83
CA ILE A 70 -1.41 0.60 -7.94
C ILE A 70 -0.83 1.72 -7.06
N ALA A 71 -0.51 2.86 -7.67
CA ALA A 71 -0.08 4.05 -6.95
C ALA A 71 -1.29 4.94 -6.65
N LEU A 72 -1.62 5.11 -5.37
CA LEU A 72 -2.73 5.95 -4.92
C LEU A 72 -2.24 7.29 -4.42
N ARG A 73 -2.90 8.36 -4.89
CA ARG A 73 -2.42 9.72 -4.76
C ARG A 73 -3.58 10.68 -4.48
N TYR A 74 -3.48 11.47 -3.41
CA TYR A 74 -4.51 12.42 -2.98
C TYR A 74 -4.14 13.88 -3.27
N TYR A 75 -5.13 14.67 -3.70
CA TYR A 75 -4.98 16.09 -4.02
C TYR A 75 -6.14 16.89 -3.44
N ASP A 76 -5.87 18.16 -3.15
CA ASP A 76 -6.87 19.14 -2.73
C ASP A 76 -7.68 19.69 -3.92
N ALA A 77 -8.63 20.59 -3.64
CA ALA A 77 -9.45 21.24 -4.65
C ALA A 77 -8.65 22.08 -5.66
N HIS A 78 -7.42 22.47 -5.32
CA HIS A 78 -6.52 23.27 -6.15
C HIS A 78 -5.54 22.40 -6.95
N GLY A 79 -5.69 21.06 -6.90
CA GLY A 79 -4.81 20.13 -7.59
C GLY A 79 -3.44 19.94 -6.93
N ARG A 80 -3.25 20.44 -5.70
CA ARG A 80 -2.00 20.25 -4.95
C ARG A 80 -2.05 18.94 -4.20
N ARG A 81 -0.91 18.27 -4.12
CA ARG A 81 -0.73 17.07 -3.31
C ARG A 81 -1.19 17.33 -1.87
N SER A 82 -2.02 16.44 -1.31
CA SER A 82 -2.57 16.63 0.03
C SER A 82 -2.19 15.49 0.97
N GLU A 83 -1.52 15.83 2.06
CA GLU A 83 -1.23 14.93 3.19
C GLU A 83 -2.41 14.84 4.18
N ALA A 84 -3.45 15.67 4.03
CA ALA A 84 -4.55 15.78 4.99
C ALA A 84 -5.37 14.48 5.12
N VAL A 85 -5.30 13.61 4.12
CA VAL A 85 -5.95 12.28 4.09
C VAL A 85 -5.08 11.21 4.77
N SER A 86 -3.81 11.49 5.06
CA SER A 86 -2.94 10.53 5.74
C SER A 86 -3.41 10.27 7.17
N PHE A 87 -3.52 8.99 7.51
CA PHE A 87 -3.79 8.51 8.87
C PHE A 87 -2.52 8.36 9.71
N ALA A 88 -1.34 8.77 9.20
CA ALA A 88 -0.10 8.69 9.95
C ALA A 88 -0.15 9.64 11.16
N ASP A 89 0.17 9.10 12.35
CA ASP A 89 0.20 9.81 13.64
C ASP A 89 -1.07 10.60 14.03
N ALA A 90 -2.22 10.20 13.49
CA ALA A 90 -3.51 10.76 13.84
C ALA A 90 -4.48 9.67 14.30
N SER A 91 -5.26 9.96 15.33
CA SER A 91 -6.37 9.10 15.72
C SER A 91 -7.46 9.12 14.66
N LEU A 92 -8.26 8.04 14.57
CA LEU A 92 -9.34 7.94 13.59
C LEU A 92 -10.27 9.18 13.58
N PRO A 93 -10.72 9.74 14.72
CA PRO A 93 -11.52 10.96 14.72
C PRO A 93 -10.78 12.16 14.12
N VAL A 94 -9.49 12.33 14.43
CA VAL A 94 -8.69 13.45 13.90
C VAL A 94 -8.54 13.35 12.39
N SER A 95 -8.20 12.18 11.86
CA SER A 95 -8.08 11.96 10.42
C SER A 95 -9.42 12.13 9.70
N LEU A 96 -10.50 11.63 10.29
CA LEU A 96 -11.85 11.80 9.75
C LEU A 96 -12.24 13.28 9.70
N TRP A 97 -12.02 14.02 10.79
CA TRP A 97 -12.29 15.46 10.82
C TRP A 97 -11.45 16.25 9.82
N ARG A 98 -10.18 15.88 9.58
CA ARG A 98 -9.36 16.49 8.52
C ARG A 98 -9.98 16.28 7.14
N ILE A 99 -10.39 15.06 6.84
CA ILE A 99 -11.04 14.68 5.58
C ILE A 99 -12.36 15.44 5.39
N LEU A 100 -13.21 15.48 6.42
CA LEU A 100 -14.51 16.16 6.37
C LEU A 100 -14.40 17.68 6.20
N ARG A 101 -13.30 18.29 6.63
CA ARG A 101 -13.03 19.72 6.45
C ARG A 101 -12.47 20.07 5.08
N MET A 102 -12.09 19.08 4.26
CA MET A 102 -11.63 19.34 2.90
C MET A 102 -12.84 19.64 2.00
N PRO A 103 -12.85 20.76 1.26
CA PRO A 103 -13.96 21.08 0.36
C PRO A 103 -14.07 20.06 -0.79
N ARG A 104 -12.95 19.47 -1.19
CA ARG A 104 -12.87 18.42 -2.21
C ARG A 104 -11.59 17.61 -2.00
N ILE A 105 -11.70 16.30 -2.22
CA ILE A 105 -10.55 15.39 -2.32
C ILE A 105 -10.58 14.78 -3.71
N VAL A 106 -9.47 14.88 -4.42
CA VAL A 106 -9.26 14.18 -5.69
C VAL A 106 -8.31 13.03 -5.45
N VAL A 107 -8.69 11.83 -5.88
CA VAL A 107 -7.86 10.63 -5.81
C VAL A 107 -7.40 10.28 -7.22
N ARG A 108 -6.10 10.18 -7.45
CA ARG A 108 -5.50 9.61 -8.65
C ARG A 108 -5.01 8.21 -8.34
N ALA A 109 -5.37 7.28 -9.22
CA ALA A 109 -4.92 5.89 -9.17
C ALA A 109 -4.21 5.58 -10.48
N ASP A 110 -2.91 5.29 -10.41
CA ASP A 110 -2.12 4.84 -11.56
C ASP A 110 -1.86 3.35 -11.43
N PHE A 111 -2.21 2.62 -12.47
CA PHE A 111 -2.10 1.17 -12.53
C PHE A 111 -0.87 0.79 -13.34
N ALA A 112 -0.02 -0.05 -12.78
CA ALA A 112 1.05 -0.68 -13.53
C ALA A 112 0.50 -1.73 -14.48
N GLU A 113 1.30 -2.08 -15.48
CA GLU A 113 1.12 -3.34 -16.20
C GLU A 113 1.22 -4.51 -15.20
N ALA A 114 0.37 -5.51 -15.40
CA ALA A 114 0.38 -6.69 -14.54
C ALA A 114 1.68 -7.48 -14.78
N ILE A 115 2.44 -7.68 -13.70
CA ILE A 115 3.61 -8.55 -13.71
C ILE A 115 3.07 -9.97 -13.72
N ALA A 116 3.25 -10.66 -14.85
CA ALA A 116 2.94 -12.08 -14.97
C ALA A 116 3.74 -12.91 -13.95
N PHE A 117 3.42 -14.20 -13.84
CA PHE A 117 4.13 -15.09 -12.91
C PHE A 117 5.66 -14.92 -13.05
N ALA A 118 6.32 -14.54 -11.96
CA ALA A 118 7.76 -14.34 -11.93
C ALA A 118 8.38 -15.42 -11.03
N ALA A 119 9.56 -15.92 -11.40
CA ALA A 119 10.26 -16.93 -10.60
C ALA A 119 10.89 -16.35 -9.33
N ASP A 120 11.11 -15.02 -9.28
CA ASP A 120 11.83 -14.35 -8.20
C ASP A 120 10.98 -13.25 -7.54
N ARG A 121 10.70 -13.42 -6.25
CA ARG A 121 9.96 -12.45 -5.43
C ARG A 121 10.69 -11.11 -5.32
N PHE A 122 12.02 -11.10 -5.39
CA PHE A 122 12.80 -9.86 -5.32
C PHE A 122 12.69 -9.07 -6.61
N ALA A 123 12.71 -9.73 -7.77
CA ALA A 123 12.46 -9.08 -9.06
C ALA A 123 11.07 -8.42 -9.10
N VAL A 124 10.02 -9.11 -8.65
CA VAL A 124 8.67 -8.53 -8.56
C VAL A 124 8.65 -7.33 -7.63
N LYS A 125 9.23 -7.48 -6.44
CA LYS A 125 9.31 -6.41 -5.45
C LYS A 125 10.00 -5.17 -6.04
N THR A 126 11.14 -5.32 -6.71
CA THR A 126 11.89 -4.22 -7.31
C THR A 126 11.07 -3.52 -8.40
N GLN A 127 10.42 -4.27 -9.29
CA GLN A 127 9.57 -3.69 -10.33
C GLN A 127 8.40 -2.88 -9.74
N VAL A 128 7.76 -3.41 -8.69
CA VAL A 128 6.70 -2.71 -7.96
C VAL A 128 7.25 -1.47 -7.27
N GLU A 129 8.40 -1.55 -6.60
CA GLU A 129 9.06 -0.41 -5.96
C GLU A 129 9.38 0.70 -6.97
N ASP A 130 9.95 0.35 -8.12
CA ASP A 130 10.33 1.31 -9.15
C ASP A 130 9.11 2.01 -9.75
N PHE A 131 8.04 1.26 -10.02
CA PHE A 131 6.78 1.84 -10.50
C PHE A 131 6.20 2.80 -9.46
N LEU A 132 6.04 2.36 -8.22
CA LEU A 132 5.46 3.17 -7.16
C LEU A 132 6.31 4.42 -6.91
N ARG A 133 7.64 4.29 -6.86
CA ARG A 133 8.55 5.43 -6.70
C ARG A 133 8.41 6.42 -7.83
N ARG A 134 8.42 5.95 -9.08
CA ARG A 134 8.25 6.83 -10.25
C ARG A 134 6.96 7.63 -10.19
N GLN A 135 5.85 6.96 -9.87
CA GLN A 135 4.54 7.61 -9.80
C GLN A 135 4.42 8.56 -8.60
N VAL A 136 4.85 8.14 -7.42
CA VAL A 136 4.75 8.94 -6.18
C VAL A 136 5.69 10.14 -6.20
N LEU A 137 6.90 9.99 -6.74
CA LEU A 137 7.88 11.08 -6.79
C LEU A 137 7.64 12.07 -7.94
N SER A 138 6.84 11.70 -8.94
CA SER A 138 6.57 12.57 -10.10
C SER A 138 6.00 13.94 -9.74
N ASP A 139 5.23 14.02 -8.66
CA ASP A 139 4.56 15.22 -8.18
C ASP A 139 4.60 15.36 -6.65
N SER A 140 5.59 14.75 -6.01
CA SER A 140 5.78 14.85 -4.56
C SER A 140 6.26 16.25 -4.18
N PRO A 141 5.59 16.94 -3.23
CA PRO A 141 6.00 18.26 -2.79
C PRO A 141 7.21 18.24 -1.84
N ALA A 142 7.48 17.11 -1.18
CA ALA A 142 8.52 16.94 -0.17
C ALA A 142 8.95 15.46 -0.08
N PRO A 143 9.69 14.94 -1.07
CA PRO A 143 10.02 13.52 -1.19
C PRO A 143 10.85 12.96 -0.02
N GLU A 144 11.59 13.80 0.68
CA GLU A 144 12.32 13.50 1.91
C GLU A 144 11.40 13.23 3.11
N ARG A 145 10.18 13.76 3.10
CA ARG A 145 9.22 13.69 4.20
C ARG A 145 8.21 12.57 4.00
N VAL A 146 8.68 11.33 4.07
CA VAL A 146 7.85 10.13 3.84
C VAL A 146 7.06 9.71 5.09
N LEU A 147 7.65 9.90 6.27
CA LEU A 147 7.03 9.62 7.56
C LEU A 147 6.59 10.92 8.22
N PRO A 148 5.60 10.88 9.12
CA PRO A 148 5.33 12.00 10.02
C PRO A 148 6.63 12.37 10.76
N GLY A 149 6.89 13.66 10.88
CA GLY A 149 8.05 14.13 11.65
C GLY A 149 7.95 13.56 13.04
N GLN A 150 9.01 12.88 13.51
CA GLN A 150 9.08 12.45 14.90
C GLN A 150 9.14 13.72 15.75
N GLY A 151 7.96 14.20 16.16
CA GLY A 151 7.84 15.29 17.10
C GLY A 151 8.58 14.90 18.37
N GLU A 152 9.49 15.77 18.75
CA GLU A 152 10.10 15.88 20.06
C GLU A 152 9.14 15.40 21.16
N ARG A 153 9.58 14.37 21.89
CA ARG A 153 9.14 14.13 23.26
C ARG A 153 10.35 14.22 24.15
#